data_AF-A0A3D5QAJ3-F1
#
_entry.id   AF-A0A3D5QAJ3-F1
#
_cell.length_a   1.000
_cell.length_b   1.000
_cell.length_c   1.000
_cell.angle_alpha   90.00
_cell.angle_beta   90.00
_cell.angle_gamma   90.00
#
_symmetry.space_group_name_H-M   'P 1'
#
loop_
_entity.id
_entity.type
_entity.pdbx_description
1 polymer ?
#
loop_
_entity_poly.entity_id
_entity_poly.type
_entity_poly.pdbx_seq_one_letter_code
_entity_poly.pdbx_strand_id
1 'polypeptide(L)'
;MTHFIHREADYAIRIVAYLAGKNEKIKIKEVCERLYLSKPIVIKIVHKLRRCGIIITETGKNGGIKVSPRIVDLTLYDVLVCMGFNSSINICV
;
A
#
# COMPACT_ATOMS: atom_id res chain seq x y z
N MET A 1 -22.24 -8.03 6.36
CA MET A 1 -21.93 -7.26 5.14
C MET A 1 -20.72 -7.88 4.46
N THR A 2 -20.93 -8.52 3.31
CA THR A 2 -19.85 -8.94 2.40
C THR A 2 -19.31 -7.70 1.70
N HIS A 3 -18.11 -7.25 2.08
CA HIS A 3 -17.47 -6.10 1.44
C HIS A 3 -16.67 -6.57 0.22
N PHE A 4 -16.92 -5.94 -0.93
CA PHE A 4 -16.24 -6.22 -2.20
C PHE A 4 -14.73 -5.89 -2.13
N ILE A 5 -14.37 -4.81 -1.44
CA ILE A 5 -12.99 -4.43 -1.14
C ILE A 5 -12.75 -4.62 0.36
N HIS A 6 -11.77 -5.46 0.72
CA HIS A 6 -11.40 -5.66 2.12
C HIS A 6 -10.72 -4.42 2.70
N ARG A 7 -10.92 -4.16 4.00
CA ARG A 7 -10.28 -3.03 4.72
C ARG A 7 -8.76 -2.98 4.55
N GLU A 8 -8.08 -4.13 4.49
CA GLU A 8 -6.63 -4.15 4.24
C GLU A 8 -6.25 -3.54 2.88
N ALA A 9 -7.08 -3.74 1.85
CA ALA A 9 -6.85 -3.19 0.52
C ALA A 9 -7.10 -1.68 0.49
N ASP A 10 -8.15 -1.18 1.16
CA ASP A 10 -8.35 0.27 1.38
C ASP A 10 -7.14 0.92 2.07
N TYR A 11 -6.64 0.29 3.14
CA TYR A 11 -5.47 0.80 3.84
C TYR A 11 -4.21 0.80 2.97
N ALA A 12 -4.04 -0.20 2.11
CA ALA A 12 -2.94 -0.25 1.15
C ALA A 12 -3.01 0.91 0.15
N ILE A 13 -4.20 1.20 -0.38
CA ILE A 13 -4.44 2.34 -1.28
C ILE A 13 -4.05 3.64 -0.59
N ARG A 14 -4.53 3.85 0.64
CA ARG A 14 -4.24 5.06 1.43
C ARG A 14 -2.76 5.22 1.73
N ILE A 15 -2.06 4.13 2.07
CA ILE A 15 -0.61 4.14 2.30
C ILE A 15 0.12 4.52 1.01
N VAL A 16 -0.19 3.87 -0.11
CA VAL A 16 0.45 4.13 -1.41
C VAL A 16 0.23 5.59 -1.85
N ALA A 17 -1.00 6.07 -1.79
CA ALA A 17 -1.35 7.44 -2.16
C ALA A 17 -0.60 8.47 -1.30
N TYR A 18 -0.52 8.23 0.01
CA TYR A 18 0.21 9.08 0.93
C TYR A 18 1.72 9.13 0.62
N LEU A 19 2.34 7.98 0.33
CA LEU A 19 3.75 7.93 -0.04
C LEU A 19 4.03 8.58 -1.40
N ALA A 20 3.14 8.38 -2.39
CA ALA A 20 3.26 8.96 -3.72
C ALA A 20 3.27 10.51 -3.68
N GLY A 21 2.48 11.11 -2.79
CA GLY A 21 2.42 12.57 -2.62
C GLY A 21 3.60 13.19 -1.86
N LYS A 22 4.51 12.39 -1.28
CA LYS A 22 5.61 12.88 -0.45
C LYS A 22 6.97 12.95 -1.15
N ASN A 23 7.17 12.18 -2.22
CA ASN A 23 8.42 12.08 -2.98
C ASN A 23 9.71 11.93 -2.12
N GLU A 24 9.57 11.44 -0.89
CA GLU A 24 10.65 11.24 0.09
C GLU A 24 10.42 9.95 0.88
N LYS A 25 11.40 9.57 1.71
CA LYS A 25 11.30 8.39 2.56
C LYS A 25 10.53 8.73 3.83
N ILE A 26 9.44 7.99 4.06
CA ILE A 26 8.57 8.20 5.22
C ILE A 26 8.79 7.10 6.26
N LYS A 27 8.78 7.46 7.53
CA LYS A 27 8.86 6.49 8.63
C LYS A 27 7.51 5.79 8.82
N ILE A 28 7.52 4.51 9.16
CA ILE A 28 6.30 3.75 9.51
C ILE A 28 5.48 4.46 10.60
N LYS A 29 6.15 5.07 11.59
CA LYS A 29 5.49 5.83 12.66
C LYS A 29 4.65 6.98 12.10
N GLU A 30 5.19 7.75 11.16
CA GLU A 30 4.47 8.87 10.54
C GLU A 30 3.28 8.36 9.72
N VAL A 31 3.42 7.27 8.97
CA VAL A 31 2.29 6.64 8.25
C VAL A 31 1.17 6.24 9.22
N CYS A 32 1.54 5.65 10.38
CA CYS A 32 0.56 5.27 11.40
C CYS A 32 -0.21 6.49 11.93
N GLU A 33 0.50 7.58 12.25
CA GLU A 33 -0.07 8.80 12.81
C GLU A 33 -0.96 9.53 11.78
N ARG A 34 -0.46 9.68 10.55
CA ARG A 34 -1.13 10.45 9.49
C ARG A 34 -2.36 9.74 8.92
N LEU A 35 -2.34 8.41 8.90
CA LEU A 35 -3.44 7.61 8.36
C LEU A 35 -4.33 7.00 9.45
N TYR A 36 -4.03 7.25 10.73
CA TYR A 36 -4.74 6.67 11.87
C TYR A 36 -4.79 5.14 11.81
N LEU A 37 -3.65 4.52 11.46
CA LEU A 37 -3.51 3.08 11.32
C LEU A 37 -2.56 2.53 12.38
N SER A 38 -2.86 1.32 12.88
CA SER A 38 -1.98 0.66 13.84
C SER A 38 -0.70 0.15 13.17
N LYS A 39 0.42 0.21 13.90
CA LYS A 39 1.73 -0.24 13.41
C LYS A 39 1.72 -1.69 12.88
N PRO A 40 1.07 -2.68 13.54
CA PRO A 40 1.00 -4.04 13.01
C PRO A 40 0.33 -4.12 11.63
N ILE A 41 -0.76 -3.37 11.42
CA ILE A 41 -1.47 -3.32 10.14
C ILE A 41 -0.57 -2.69 9.06
N VAL A 42 0.04 -1.54 9.36
CA VAL A 42 0.94 -0.85 8.41
C VAL A 42 2.10 -1.76 8.01
N ILE A 43 2.75 -2.44 8.97
CA ILE A 43 3.85 -3.39 8.68
C ILE A 43 3.38 -4.52 7.76
N LYS A 44 2.23 -5.14 8.06
CA LYS A 44 1.67 -6.24 7.25
C LYS A 44 1.41 -5.79 5.81
N ILE A 45 0.81 -4.62 5.63
CA ILE A 45 0.49 -4.06 4.31
C ILE A 45 1.75 -3.68 3.55
N VAL A 46 2.67 -2.95 4.18
CA VAL A 46 3.96 -2.56 3.59
C VAL A 46 4.75 -3.78 3.15
N HIS A 47 4.73 -4.86 3.94
CA HIS A 47 5.38 -6.12 3.55
C HIS A 47 4.78 -6.73 2.27
N LYS A 48 3.44 -6.75 2.14
CA LYS A 48 2.76 -7.20 0.90
C LYS A 48 3.14 -6.32 -0.28
N LEU A 49 3.00 -5.00 -0.14
CA LEU A 49 3.32 -4.03 -1.20
C LEU A 49 4.79 -4.10 -1.64
N ARG A 50 5.72 -4.33 -0.70
CA ARG A 50 7.14 -4.54 -1.01
C ARG A 50 7.37 -5.80 -1.84
N ARG A 51 6.69 -6.90 -1.53
CA ARG A 51 6.79 -8.14 -2.32
C ARG A 51 6.29 -7.98 -3.74
N CYS A 52 5.30 -7.10 -3.96
CA CYS A 52 4.81 -6.74 -5.30
C CYS A 52 5.70 -5.70 -6.01
N GLY A 53 6.76 -5.21 -5.36
CA GLY A 53 7.63 -4.17 -5.92
C GLY A 53 7.03 -2.76 -5.92
N ILE A 54 5.86 -2.56 -5.29
CA ILE A 54 5.15 -1.25 -5.25
C ILE A 54 5.87 -0.26 -4.33
N ILE A 55 6.39 -0.75 -3.22
CA ILE A 55 7.11 0.04 -2.22
C ILE A 55 8.52 -0.52 -2.07
N ILE A 56 9.48 0.36 -1.85
CA ILE A 56 10.82 -0.01 -1.39
C ILE A 56 11.04 0.43 0.05
N THR A 57 11.90 -0.30 0.75
CA THR A 57 12.21 -0.08 2.16
C THR A 57 13.71 0.06 2.33
N GLU A 58 14.15 1.13 2.99
CA GLU A 58 15.55 1.35 3.36
C GLU A 58 15.68 1.32 4.88
N THR A 59 16.74 0.68 5.40
CA THR A 59 17.01 0.55 6.83
C THR A 59 18.00 1.64 7.31
N GLY A 60 18.20 1.74 8.64
CA GLY A 60 19.11 2.70 9.27
C GLY A 60 18.45 4.02 9.69
N LYS A 61 19.27 4.94 10.25
CA LYS A 61 18.82 6.22 10.82
C LYS A 61 17.98 7.03 9.83
N ASN A 62 18.41 7.08 8.57
CA ASN A 62 17.74 7.78 7.47
C ASN A 62 16.90 6.84 6.57
N GLY A 63 16.60 5.64 7.07
CA GLY A 63 15.73 4.69 6.39
C GLY A 63 14.26 5.10 6.42
N GLY A 64 13.41 4.31 5.77
CA GLY A 64 11.98 4.57 5.64
C GLY A 64 11.39 3.76 4.49
N ILE A 65 10.16 4.11 4.11
CA ILE A 65 9.46 3.52 2.99
C ILE A 65 9.08 4.59 1.97
N LYS A 66 9.06 4.22 0.69
CA LYS A 66 8.61 5.10 -0.40
C LYS A 66 8.07 4.27 -1.56
N VAL A 67 7.29 4.89 -2.45
CA VAL A 67 6.88 4.25 -3.71
C VAL A 67 8.13 3.93 -4.53
N SER A 68 8.11 2.76 -5.17
CA SER A 68 9.22 2.31 -6.01
C SER A 68 9.40 3.26 -7.20
N PRO A 69 10.63 3.79 -7.43
CA PRO A 69 10.90 4.66 -8.58
C PRO A 69 10.84 3.92 -9.92
N ARG A 70 10.73 2.58 -9.90
CA ARG A 70 10.61 1.75 -11.11
C ARG A 70 9.18 1.72 -11.67
N ILE A 71 8.20 2.17 -10.89
CA ILE A 71 6.81 2.16 -11.32
C ILE A 71 6.48 3.52 -11.92
N VAL A 72 6.34 3.52 -13.25
CA VAL A 72 6.01 4.72 -14.03
C VAL A 72 4.51 4.97 -13.99
N ASP A 73 3.70 3.91 -14.12
CA ASP A 73 2.24 3.97 -14.14
C ASP A 73 1.64 3.06 -13.06
N LEU A 74 1.57 3.55 -11.82
CA LEU A 74 0.92 2.83 -10.73
C LEU A 74 -0.59 3.08 -10.75
N THR A 75 -1.39 2.05 -11.01
CA THR A 75 -2.86 2.18 -10.96
C THR A 75 -3.41 1.74 -9.62
N LEU A 76 -4.65 2.13 -9.34
CA LEU A 76 -5.41 1.62 -8.20
C LEU A 76 -5.60 0.09 -8.29
N TYR A 77 -5.79 -0.42 -9.51
CA TYR A 77 -5.99 -1.84 -9.76
C TYR A 77 -4.76 -2.66 -9.38
N ASP A 78 -3.56 -2.18 -9.66
CA ASP A 78 -2.30 -2.86 -9.27
C ASP A 78 -2.19 -3.03 -7.75
N VAL A 79 -2.58 -2.00 -7.00
CA VAL A 79 -2.62 -2.06 -5.54
C VAL A 79 -3.63 -3.09 -5.06
N LEU A 80 -4.83 -3.12 -5.65
CA LEU A 80 -5.86 -4.11 -5.32
C LEU A 80 -5.39 -5.54 -5.61
N VAL A 81 -4.84 -5.79 -6.80
CA VAL A 81 -4.31 -7.11 -7.21
C VAL A 81 -3.19 -7.55 -6.27
N CYS A 82 -2.26 -6.64 -5.94
CA CYS A 82 -1.20 -6.93 -4.95
C CYS A 82 -1.76 -7.34 -3.58
N MET A 83 -2.90 -6.77 -3.19
CA MET A 83 -3.58 -7.09 -1.94
C MET A 83 -4.45 -8.35 -2.01
N GLY A 84 -4.47 -9.05 -3.16
CA GLY A 84 -5.18 -10.31 -3.37
C GLY A 84 -6.57 -10.16 -3.97
N PHE A 85 -6.90 -9.00 -4.56
CA PHE A 85 -8.16 -8.81 -5.25
C PHE A 85 -8.22 -9.66 -6.52
N ASN A 86 -9.20 -10.56 -6.60
CA ASN A 86 -9.41 -11.50 -7.71
C ASN A 86 -10.88 -11.60 -8.12
N SER A 87 -11.69 -10.57 -7.81
CA SER A 87 -13.13 -10.60 -8.05
C SER A 87 -13.47 -10.15 -9.46
N SER A 88 -14.37 -10.88 -10.12
CA SER A 88 -14.98 -10.45 -11.38
C SER A 88 -16.10 -9.44 -11.09
N ILE A 89 -16.06 -8.28 -11.74
CA ILE A 89 -17.07 -7.22 -11.55
C ILE A 89 -18.40 -7.63 -12.19
N ASN A 90 -18.35 -8.34 -13.30
CA ASN A 90 -19.52 -8.87 -13.99
C ASN A 90 -19.33 -10.38 -14.20
N ILE A 91 -20.39 -11.13 -13.96
CA ILE A 91 -20.52 -12.53 -14.35
C ILE A 91 -21.75 -12.53 -15.25
N CYS A 92 -21.56 -12.29 -16.55
CA CYS A 92 -22.64 -12.49 -17.50
C CYS A 92 -22.97 -13.98 -17.51
N VAL A 93 -24.24 -14.28 -17.26
CA VAL A 93 -24.83 -15.61 -17.40
C VAL A 93 -25.35 -15.78 -18.81
#